data_AF-A0A938K8Q6-F1
#
_entry.id   AF-A0A938K8Q6-F1
#
_cell.length_a   1.000
_cell.length_b   1.000
_cell.length_c   1.000
_cell.angle_alpha   90.00
_cell.angle_beta   90.00
_cell.angle_gamma   90.00
#
_symmetry.space_group_name_H-M   'P 1'
#
loop_
_entity.id
_entity.type
_entity.pdbx_description
1 polymer ?
#
loop_
_entity_poly.entity_id
_entity_poly.type
_entity_poly.pdbx_seq_one_letter_code
_entity_poly.pdbx_strand_id
1 'polypeptide(L)'
;MSSDDHDDYDDYDKVVDSYDGETVPVELGDTEAFLTEAIGLISNAPNAALSSAPKINREQVLGILQDALDSLPVEIREARWMLKERADFLAKTQREADEVLEAARVQAERMVQRTEVVRASEARARQVIEAANEDSRRLKSETEDFLDRRLGSFEILLERLTKTVAEGRARLSIATQQPAHEVTLDDSATGLFDQEEEH
;
A
#
# COMPACT_ATOMS: atom_id res chain seq x y z
N MET A 1 -12.24 21.07 -0.31
CA MET A 1 -11.69 20.43 0.91
C MET A 1 -10.50 19.62 0.46
N SER A 2 -9.31 20.20 0.60
CA SER A 2 -8.04 19.55 0.27
C SER A 2 -7.55 18.94 1.58
N SER A 3 -7.63 17.62 1.71
CA SER A 3 -7.01 16.90 2.82
C SER A 3 -5.52 16.91 2.57
N ASP A 4 -4.83 17.73 3.35
CA ASP A 4 -3.38 17.77 3.45
C ASP A 4 -2.99 16.57 4.34
N ASP A 5 -2.82 15.41 3.71
CA ASP A 5 -2.27 14.22 4.35
C ASP A 5 -0.76 14.45 4.50
N HIS A 6 -0.38 15.23 5.53
CA HIS A 6 0.99 15.33 5.99
C HIS A 6 1.36 14.03 6.73
N ASP A 7 1.81 13.08 5.93
CA ASP A 7 2.81 12.05 6.20
C ASP A 7 3.62 12.25 7.52
N ASP A 8 3.15 11.60 8.59
CA ASP A 8 3.78 11.50 9.91
C ASP A 8 4.94 10.48 9.90
N TYR A 9 6.02 10.79 9.17
CA TYR A 9 7.22 9.94 9.07
C TYR A 9 8.42 10.43 9.91
N ASP A 10 8.25 11.46 10.75
CA ASP A 10 9.37 12.11 11.45
C ASP A 10 9.77 11.46 12.80
N ASP A 11 9.22 10.30 13.18
CA ASP A 11 9.49 9.67 14.50
C ASP A 11 10.48 8.47 14.46
N TYR A 12 11.32 8.36 13.43
CA TYR A 12 12.34 7.30 13.37
C TYR A 12 13.75 7.75 13.80
N ASP A 13 13.97 9.04 14.07
CA ASP A 13 15.31 9.58 14.30
C ASP A 13 15.76 9.58 15.78
N LYS A 14 14.96 9.01 16.69
CA LYS A 14 15.22 9.09 18.15
C LYS A 14 15.76 7.83 18.82
N VAL A 15 16.03 6.75 18.08
CA VAL A 15 16.34 5.44 18.70
C VAL A 15 17.85 5.09 18.68
N VAL A 16 18.71 5.98 18.20
CA VAL A 16 20.13 5.62 17.95
C VAL A 16 21.11 6.00 19.06
N ASP A 17 20.68 6.65 20.13
CA ASP A 17 21.60 7.33 21.06
C ASP A 17 21.76 6.69 22.46
N SER A 18 21.49 5.39 22.60
CA SER A 18 21.72 4.69 23.87
C SER A 18 22.47 3.37 23.73
N TYR A 19 23.62 3.39 23.04
CA TYR A 19 24.65 2.39 23.29
C TYR A 19 25.50 2.86 24.47
N ASP A 20 25.05 2.53 25.67
CA ASP A 20 25.84 2.58 26.91
C ASP A 20 26.87 1.45 26.91
N GLY A 21 27.89 1.61 26.09
CA GLY A 21 29.05 0.72 26.08
C GLY A 21 29.78 0.81 27.42
N GLU A 22 29.39 -0.04 28.37
CA GLU A 22 30.07 -0.20 29.65
C GLU A 22 31.46 -0.77 29.39
N THR A 23 32.46 0.11 29.33
CA THR A 23 33.84 -0.31 29.14
C THR A 23 34.31 -0.99 30.41
N VAL A 24 34.47 -2.31 30.36
CA VAL A 24 35.10 -3.07 31.46
C VAL A 24 36.52 -2.50 31.67
N PRO A 25 36.86 -1.98 32.86
CA PRO A 25 38.20 -1.49 33.12
C PRO A 25 39.19 -2.65 33.00
N VAL A 26 40.21 -2.47 32.14
CA VAL A 26 41.30 -3.43 32.00
C VAL A 26 42.23 -3.24 33.19
N GLU A 27 42.21 -4.17 34.15
CA GLU A 27 43.26 -4.22 35.17
C GLU A 27 44.58 -4.61 34.49
N LEU A 28 45.56 -3.70 34.57
CA LEU A 28 46.92 -3.96 34.10
C LEU A 28 47.57 -4.91 35.13
N GLY A 29 48.05 -6.07 34.68
CA GLY A 29 48.60 -7.08 35.57
C GLY A 29 49.88 -6.65 36.29
N ASP A 30 50.17 -7.31 37.43
CA ASP A 30 51.27 -6.97 38.33
C ASP A 30 52.66 -7.35 37.78
N THR A 31 52.71 -8.17 36.71
CA THR A 31 53.97 -8.60 36.08
C THR A 31 54.83 -7.42 35.62
N GLU A 32 54.21 -6.37 35.05
CA GLU A 32 54.95 -5.17 34.63
C GLU A 32 55.58 -4.46 35.83
N ALA A 33 54.85 -4.39 36.95
CA ALA A 33 55.33 -3.76 38.18
C ALA A 33 56.53 -4.52 38.75
N PHE A 34 56.46 -5.86 38.83
CA PHE A 34 57.56 -6.69 39.31
C PHE A 34 58.82 -6.54 38.43
N LEU A 35 58.68 -6.59 37.11
CA LEU A 35 59.82 -6.43 36.20
C LEU A 35 60.44 -5.02 36.31
N THR A 36 59.60 -3.99 36.41
CA THR A 36 60.06 -2.60 36.56
C THR A 36 60.79 -2.41 37.89
N GLU A 37 60.29 -3.00 38.97
CA GLU A 37 60.94 -2.97 40.28
C GLU A 37 62.30 -3.67 40.25
N ALA A 38 62.39 -4.87 39.67
CA ALA A 38 63.65 -5.60 39.53
C ALA A 38 64.68 -4.81 38.70
N ILE A 39 64.26 -4.20 37.58
CA ILE A 39 65.11 -3.32 36.77
C ILE A 39 65.58 -2.12 37.58
N GLY A 40 64.70 -1.51 38.37
CA GLY A 40 65.02 -0.39 39.25
C GLY A 40 66.04 -0.72 40.32
N LEU A 41 65.92 -1.89 40.96
CA LEU A 41 66.87 -2.38 41.97
C LEU A 41 68.27 -2.63 41.39
N ILE A 42 68.35 -3.17 40.17
CA ILE A 42 69.63 -3.43 39.49
C ILE A 42 70.26 -2.12 39.00
N SER A 43 69.46 -1.24 38.39
CA SER A 43 69.95 -0.02 37.75
C SER A 43 70.42 1.03 38.76
N ASN A 44 69.81 1.08 39.95
CA ASN A 44 70.14 2.04 41.00
C ASN A 44 71.06 1.45 42.09
N ALA A 45 71.61 0.25 41.90
CA ALA A 45 72.45 -0.40 42.89
C ALA A 45 73.76 0.39 43.15
N PRO A 46 74.09 0.74 44.39
CA PRO A 46 75.30 1.48 44.71
C PRO A 46 76.56 0.61 44.53
N ASN A 47 77.66 1.22 44.09
CA ASN A 47 78.94 0.53 43.93
C ASN A 47 79.56 0.16 45.29
N ALA A 48 80.24 -0.99 45.34
CA ALA A 48 80.99 -1.41 46.51
C ALA A 48 82.20 -0.48 46.76
N ALA A 49 82.54 -0.26 48.03
CA ALA A 49 83.71 0.55 48.38
C ALA A 49 84.98 -0.04 47.74
N LEU A 50 85.74 0.82 47.04
CA LEU A 50 87.00 0.46 46.35
C LEU A 50 86.85 -0.43 45.10
N SER A 51 85.64 -0.64 44.58
CA SER A 51 85.38 -1.40 43.34
C SER A 51 84.29 -0.74 42.49
N SER A 52 84.34 -0.95 41.17
CA SER A 52 83.27 -0.55 40.24
C SER A 52 82.08 -1.53 40.22
N ALA A 53 82.10 -2.58 41.05
CA ALA A 53 81.04 -3.58 41.10
C ALA A 53 79.82 -3.10 41.91
N PRO A 54 78.59 -3.17 41.36
CA PRO A 54 77.36 -2.82 42.08
C PRO A 54 77.04 -3.84 43.18
N LYS A 55 76.61 -3.36 44.34
CA LYS A 55 76.18 -4.17 45.49
C LYS A 55 74.68 -4.46 45.36
N ILE A 56 74.35 -5.64 44.85
CA ILE A 56 72.96 -6.08 44.60
C ILE A 56 72.55 -7.13 45.64
N ASN A 57 71.35 -7.00 46.21
CA ASN A 57 70.73 -8.07 46.98
C ASN A 57 70.15 -9.12 46.03
N ARG A 58 70.94 -10.17 45.79
CA ARG A 58 70.58 -11.26 44.88
C ARG A 58 69.26 -11.94 45.25
N GLU A 59 69.00 -12.13 46.54
CA GLU A 59 67.80 -12.85 47.01
C GLU A 59 66.53 -12.04 46.70
N GLN A 60 66.56 -10.73 46.94
CA GLN A 60 65.44 -9.84 46.67
C GLN A 60 65.13 -9.76 45.16
N VAL A 61 66.16 -9.60 44.33
CA VAL A 61 65.97 -9.55 42.87
C VAL A 61 65.46 -10.88 42.32
N LEU A 62 65.98 -12.01 42.82
CA LEU A 62 65.47 -13.33 42.42
C LEU A 62 64.02 -13.55 42.85
N GLY A 63 63.62 -13.09 44.05
CA GLY A 63 62.24 -13.17 44.51
C GLY A 63 61.27 -12.44 43.58
N ILE A 64 61.55 -11.16 43.28
CA ILE A 64 60.71 -10.35 42.39
C ILE A 64 60.63 -10.94 40.97
N LEU A 65 61.74 -11.47 40.46
CA LEU A 65 61.75 -12.14 39.15
C LEU A 65 60.97 -13.47 39.16
N GLN A 66 60.96 -14.18 40.29
CA GLN A 66 60.18 -15.40 40.44
C GLN A 66 58.68 -15.08 40.50
N ASP A 67 58.30 -14.03 41.25
CA ASP A 67 56.91 -13.56 41.31
C ASP A 67 56.42 -13.14 39.92
N ALA A 68 57.24 -12.40 39.16
CA ALA A 68 56.95 -12.06 37.76
C ALA A 68 56.84 -13.31 36.85
N LEU A 69 57.68 -14.33 37.07
CA LEU A 69 57.66 -15.56 36.28
C LEU A 69 56.40 -16.39 36.57
N ASP A 70 55.88 -16.33 37.79
CA ASP A 70 54.69 -17.06 38.23
C ASP A 70 53.39 -16.34 37.78
N SER A 71 53.36 -14.99 37.76
CA SER A 71 52.20 -14.19 37.33
C SER A 71 52.04 -14.12 35.80
N LEU A 72 53.15 -14.01 35.06
CA LEU A 72 53.14 -13.77 33.61
C LEU A 72 52.33 -14.82 32.80
N PRO A 73 52.43 -16.14 33.06
CA PRO A 73 51.64 -17.13 32.32
C PRO A 73 50.14 -17.00 32.55
N VAL A 74 49.73 -16.50 33.72
CA VAL A 74 48.32 -16.28 34.07
C VAL A 74 47.80 -15.08 33.30
N GLU A 75 48.48 -13.94 33.38
CA GLU A 75 48.10 -12.71 32.67
C GLU A 75 48.05 -12.91 31.14
N ILE A 76 49.01 -13.64 30.55
CA ILE A 76 48.97 -13.96 29.11
C ILE A 76 47.74 -14.80 28.75
N ARG A 77 47.34 -15.73 29.63
CA ARG A 77 46.15 -16.56 29.41
C ARG A 77 44.88 -15.72 29.47
N GLU A 78 44.79 -14.81 30.43
CA GLU A 78 43.68 -13.87 30.59
C GLU A 78 43.60 -12.90 29.41
N ALA A 79 44.71 -12.30 28.99
CA ALA A 79 44.78 -11.43 27.82
C ALA A 79 44.32 -12.16 26.54
N ARG A 80 44.75 -13.41 26.36
CA ARG A 80 44.30 -14.24 25.23
C ARG A 80 42.82 -14.57 25.32
N TRP A 81 42.30 -14.85 26.51
CA TRP A 81 40.89 -15.10 26.73
C TRP A 81 40.05 -13.86 26.43
N MET A 82 40.44 -12.68 26.93
CA MET A 82 39.78 -11.41 26.63
C MET A 82 39.78 -11.09 25.12
N LEU A 83 40.89 -11.34 24.42
CA LEU A 83 40.95 -11.15 22.97
C LEU A 83 39.97 -12.07 22.23
N LYS A 84 39.87 -13.32 22.67
CA LYS A 84 38.90 -14.27 22.12
C LYS A 84 37.47 -13.83 22.41
N GLU A 85 37.17 -13.46 23.65
CA GLU A 85 35.83 -13.02 24.07
C GLU A 85 35.40 -11.78 23.29
N ARG A 86 36.31 -10.82 23.08
CA ARG A 86 36.05 -9.65 22.23
C ARG A 86 35.73 -10.04 20.79
N ALA A 87 36.47 -11.00 20.22
CA ALA A 87 36.21 -11.47 18.86
C ALA A 87 34.84 -12.17 18.75
N ASP A 88 34.49 -12.99 19.74
CA ASP A 88 33.20 -13.68 19.82
C ASP A 88 32.04 -12.68 20.00
N PHE A 89 32.23 -11.66 20.86
CA PHE A 89 31.29 -10.56 21.05
C PHE A 89 31.06 -9.78 19.76
N LEU A 90 32.13 -9.32 19.09
CA LEU A 90 32.02 -8.60 17.82
C LEU A 90 31.31 -9.42 16.74
N ALA A 91 31.63 -10.72 16.66
CA ALA A 91 30.96 -11.61 15.71
C ALA A 91 29.48 -11.79 16.05
N LYS A 92 29.11 -11.85 17.33
CA LYS A 92 27.72 -11.91 17.78
C LYS A 92 26.98 -10.61 17.41
N THR A 93 27.53 -9.45 17.78
CA THR A 93 26.94 -8.15 17.48
C THR A 93 26.76 -7.94 15.97
N GLN A 94 27.73 -8.36 15.15
CA GLN A 94 27.59 -8.27 13.69
C GLN A 94 26.43 -9.12 13.17
N ARG A 95 26.27 -10.35 13.66
CA ARG A 95 25.13 -11.21 13.27
C ARG A 95 23.80 -10.60 13.68
N GLU A 96 23.71 -10.08 14.91
CA GLU A 96 22.49 -9.42 15.40
C GLU A 96 22.16 -8.17 14.56
N ALA A 97 23.17 -7.37 14.20
CA ALA A 97 22.98 -6.22 13.31
C ALA A 97 22.49 -6.64 11.92
N ASP A 98 23.08 -7.69 11.34
CA ASP A 98 22.67 -8.23 10.04
C ASP A 98 21.22 -8.75 10.09
N GLU A 99 20.82 -9.43 11.17
CA GLU A 99 19.45 -9.92 11.38
C GLU A 99 18.44 -8.76 11.49
N VAL A 100 18.78 -7.71 12.25
CA VAL A 100 17.93 -6.52 12.37
C VAL A 100 17.77 -5.82 11.01
N LEU A 101 18.86 -5.69 10.26
CA LEU A 101 18.84 -5.03 8.96
C LEU A 101 18.01 -5.82 7.95
N GLU A 102 18.09 -7.16 7.97
CA GLU A 102 17.28 -8.01 7.12
C GLU A 102 15.79 -7.94 7.48
N ALA A 103 15.46 -7.96 8.78
CA ALA A 103 14.08 -7.79 9.24
C ALA A 103 13.49 -6.43 8.79
N ALA A 104 14.27 -5.36 8.88
CA ALA A 104 13.89 -4.03 8.42
C ALA A 104 13.63 -3.99 6.89
N ARG A 105 14.50 -4.64 6.09
CA ARG A 105 14.32 -4.75 4.63
C ARG A 105 13.02 -5.48 4.26
N VAL A 106 12.78 -6.65 4.86
CA VAL A 106 11.56 -7.43 4.62
C VAL A 106 10.31 -6.63 4.99
N GLN A 107 10.35 -5.87 6.08
CA GLN A 107 9.24 -5.02 6.49
C GLN A 107 9.02 -3.87 5.49
N ALA A 108 10.09 -3.21 5.02
CA ALA A 108 10.00 -2.16 4.02
C ALA A 108 9.39 -2.67 2.70
N GLU A 109 9.82 -3.83 2.21
CA GLU A 109 9.25 -4.46 1.02
C GLU A 109 7.76 -4.75 1.16
N ARG A 110 7.33 -5.27 2.32
CA ARG A 110 5.91 -5.51 2.61
C ARG A 110 5.08 -4.23 2.62
N MET A 111 5.61 -3.15 3.17
CA MET A 111 4.93 -1.85 3.18
C MET A 111 4.75 -1.32 1.76
N VAL A 112 5.79 -1.36 0.92
CA VAL A 112 5.72 -0.94 -0.49
C VAL A 112 4.69 -1.77 -1.24
N GLN A 113 4.72 -3.10 -1.13
CA GLN A 113 3.75 -3.98 -1.77
C GLN A 113 2.30 -3.67 -1.34
N ARG A 114 2.08 -3.42 -0.05
CA ARG A 114 0.75 -3.06 0.46
C ARG A 114 0.26 -1.73 -0.15
N THR A 115 1.13 -0.72 -0.22
CA THR A 115 0.79 0.58 -0.79
C THR A 115 0.49 0.48 -2.29
N GLU A 116 1.26 -0.31 -3.04
CA GLU A 116 1.00 -0.56 -4.46
C GLU A 116 -0.35 -1.25 -4.69
N VAL A 117 -0.67 -2.26 -3.89
CA VAL A 117 -1.97 -2.97 -3.96
C VAL A 117 -3.13 -2.03 -3.66
N VAL A 118 -3.00 -1.17 -2.64
CA VAL A 118 -4.03 -0.16 -2.30
C VAL A 118 -4.21 0.82 -3.45
N ARG A 119 -3.11 1.39 -3.97
CA ARG A 119 -3.16 2.35 -5.10
C ARG A 119 -3.77 1.74 -6.36
N ALA A 120 -3.43 0.48 -6.68
CA ALA A 120 -4.02 -0.23 -7.80
C ALA A 120 -5.52 -0.49 -7.60
N SER A 121 -5.92 -0.84 -6.37
CA SER A 121 -7.33 -1.05 -6.00
C SER A 121 -8.16 0.24 -6.12
N GLU A 122 -7.63 1.37 -5.66
CA GLU A 122 -8.27 2.68 -5.80
C GLU A 122 -8.38 3.14 -7.25
N ALA A 123 -7.34 2.90 -8.07
CA ALA A 123 -7.39 3.17 -9.50
C ALA A 123 -8.48 2.34 -10.19
N ARG A 124 -8.58 1.05 -9.86
CA ARG A 124 -9.63 0.16 -10.38
C ARG A 124 -11.02 0.59 -9.91
N ALA A 125 -11.17 0.96 -8.64
CA ALA A 125 -12.44 1.44 -8.10
C ALA A 125 -12.91 2.70 -8.84
N ARG A 126 -12.01 3.66 -9.08
CA ARG A 126 -12.31 4.87 -9.88
C ARG A 126 -12.76 4.53 -11.30
N GLN A 127 -12.06 3.60 -11.96
CA GLN A 127 -12.45 3.14 -13.31
C GLN A 127 -13.83 2.49 -13.33
N VAL A 128 -14.16 1.66 -12.33
CA VAL A 128 -15.47 1.01 -12.21
C VAL A 128 -16.58 2.05 -12.00
N ILE A 129 -16.35 3.06 -11.14
CA ILE A 129 -17.31 4.13 -10.91
C ILE A 129 -17.53 4.96 -12.18
N GLU A 130 -16.47 5.31 -12.90
CA GLU A 130 -16.58 6.08 -14.13
C GLU A 130 -17.35 5.30 -15.20
N ALA A 131 -17.00 4.03 -15.42
CA ALA A 131 -17.72 3.16 -16.36
C ALA A 131 -19.20 3.01 -15.98
N ALA A 132 -19.52 2.83 -14.69
CA ALA A 132 -20.90 2.74 -14.22
C ALA A 132 -21.67 4.06 -14.44
N ASN A 133 -21.02 5.21 -14.27
CA ASN A 133 -21.62 6.52 -14.53
C ASN A 133 -21.88 6.74 -16.03
N GLU A 134 -20.92 6.39 -16.89
CA GLU A 134 -21.07 6.43 -18.34
C GLU A 134 -22.22 5.52 -18.80
N ASP A 135 -22.26 4.28 -18.31
CA ASP A 135 -23.33 3.32 -18.61
C ASP A 135 -24.70 3.83 -18.16
N SER A 136 -24.78 4.40 -16.96
CA SER A 136 -26.02 4.98 -16.44
C SER A 136 -26.52 6.15 -17.30
N ARG A 137 -25.61 7.04 -17.74
CA ARG A 137 -25.95 8.16 -18.63
C ARG A 137 -26.43 7.65 -19.98
N ARG A 138 -25.73 6.68 -20.57
CA ARG A 138 -26.11 6.05 -21.84
C ARG A 138 -27.49 5.40 -21.74
N LEU A 139 -27.71 4.57 -20.71
CA LEU A 139 -28.98 3.87 -20.52
C LEU A 139 -30.16 4.85 -20.34
N LYS A 140 -29.95 5.96 -19.63
CA LYS A 140 -30.95 7.02 -19.50
C LYS A 140 -31.30 7.63 -20.86
N SER A 141 -30.29 8.03 -21.64
CA SER A 141 -30.51 8.59 -22.98
C SER A 141 -31.23 7.60 -23.90
N GLU A 142 -30.82 6.34 -23.90
CA GLU A 142 -31.48 5.29 -24.70
C GLU A 142 -32.94 5.07 -24.27
N THR A 143 -33.21 5.16 -22.96
CA THR A 143 -34.56 5.05 -22.41
C THR A 143 -35.41 6.26 -22.79
N GLU A 144 -34.89 7.47 -22.70
CA GLU A 144 -35.57 8.71 -23.12
C GLU A 144 -35.93 8.66 -24.61
N ASP A 145 -34.98 8.28 -25.46
CA ASP A 145 -35.22 8.09 -26.90
C ASP A 145 -36.29 7.03 -27.18
N PHE A 146 -36.27 5.92 -26.43
CA PHE A 146 -37.27 4.87 -26.56
C PHE A 146 -38.67 5.36 -26.16
N LEU A 147 -38.76 6.09 -25.04
CA LEU A 147 -40.01 6.65 -24.56
C LEU A 147 -40.58 7.67 -25.55
N ASP A 148 -39.76 8.57 -26.09
CA ASP A 148 -40.18 9.56 -27.08
C ASP A 148 -40.76 8.90 -28.34
N ARG A 149 -40.05 7.92 -28.92
CA ARG A 149 -40.55 7.14 -30.08
C ARG A 149 -41.88 6.44 -29.78
N ARG A 150 -42.02 5.90 -28.56
CA ARG A 150 -43.23 5.18 -28.17
C ARG A 150 -44.40 6.13 -27.96
N LEU A 151 -44.16 7.29 -27.35
CA LEU A 151 -45.15 8.35 -27.16
C LEU A 151 -45.60 8.94 -28.49
N GLY A 152 -44.68 9.27 -29.41
CA GLY A 152 -45.03 9.73 -30.75
C GLY A 152 -45.84 8.70 -31.54
N SER A 153 -45.54 7.41 -31.38
CA SER A 153 -46.37 6.33 -31.97
C SER A 153 -47.79 6.30 -31.40
N PHE A 154 -47.95 6.53 -30.08
CA PHE A 154 -49.26 6.59 -29.45
C PHE A 154 -50.05 7.83 -29.88
N GLU A 155 -49.39 8.98 -30.03
CA GLU A 155 -50.01 10.20 -30.52
C GLU A 155 -50.63 9.99 -31.91
N ILE A 156 -49.88 9.42 -32.85
CA ILE A 156 -50.37 9.12 -34.21
C ILE A 156 -51.58 8.15 -34.16
N LEU A 157 -51.54 7.14 -33.28
CA LEU A 157 -52.64 6.20 -33.13
C LEU A 157 -53.91 6.87 -32.57
N LEU A 158 -53.75 7.72 -31.57
CA LEU A 158 -54.85 8.47 -30.96
C LEU A 158 -55.47 9.47 -31.94
N GLU A 159 -54.66 10.14 -32.77
CA GLU A 159 -55.15 11.04 -33.82
C GLU A 159 -56.01 10.27 -34.85
N ARG A 160 -55.54 9.10 -35.31
CA ARG A 160 -56.30 8.24 -36.22
C ARG A 160 -57.61 7.73 -35.60
N LEU A 161 -57.57 7.32 -34.33
CA LEU A 161 -58.77 6.89 -33.60
C LEU A 161 -59.78 8.03 -33.46
N THR A 162 -59.31 9.22 -33.10
CA THR A 162 -60.14 10.42 -32.97
C THR A 162 -60.82 10.77 -34.30
N LYS A 163 -60.07 10.74 -35.41
CA LYS A 163 -60.62 10.93 -36.76
C LYS A 163 -61.69 9.88 -37.09
N THR A 164 -61.41 8.60 -36.81
CA THR A 164 -62.35 7.51 -37.05
C THR A 164 -63.65 7.68 -36.26
N VAL A 165 -63.56 8.10 -34.99
CA VAL A 165 -64.73 8.40 -34.15
C VAL A 165 -65.52 9.59 -34.69
N ALA A 166 -64.84 10.66 -35.11
CA ALA A 166 -65.49 11.83 -35.70
C ALA A 166 -66.27 11.47 -36.98
N GLU A 167 -65.64 10.69 -37.87
CA GLU A 167 -66.30 10.16 -39.08
C GLU A 167 -67.50 9.27 -38.73
N GLY A 168 -67.36 8.38 -37.74
CA GLY A 168 -68.45 7.54 -37.23
C GLY A 168 -69.64 8.36 -36.71
N ARG A 169 -69.38 9.43 -35.96
CA ARG A 169 -70.42 10.35 -35.45
C ARG A 169 -71.11 11.12 -36.57
N ALA A 170 -70.36 11.62 -37.55
CA ALA A 170 -70.93 12.34 -38.69
C ALA A 170 -71.86 11.45 -39.53
N ARG A 171 -71.51 10.18 -39.74
CA ARG A 171 -72.39 9.21 -40.42
C ARG A 171 -73.70 8.99 -39.67
N LEU A 172 -73.64 8.87 -38.33
CA LEU A 172 -74.84 8.71 -37.50
C LEU A 172 -75.73 9.97 -37.51
N SER A 173 -75.14 11.18 -37.51
CA SER A 173 -75.95 12.41 -37.57
C SER A 173 -76.66 12.57 -38.91
N ILE A 174 -75.99 12.24 -40.03
CA ILE A 174 -76.61 12.27 -41.37
C ILE A 174 -77.73 11.23 -41.49
N ALA A 175 -77.53 10.01 -40.97
CA ALA A 175 -78.57 8.98 -40.93
C ALA A 175 -79.80 9.40 -40.09
N THR A 176 -79.62 10.30 -39.13
CA THR A 176 -80.70 10.85 -38.30
C THR A 176 -81.44 12.01 -39.01
N GLN A 177 -80.89 12.56 -40.09
CA GLN A 177 -81.40 13.74 -40.81
C GLN A 177 -81.92 13.45 -42.22
N GLN A 178 -82.00 12.18 -42.63
CA GLN A 178 -82.77 11.81 -43.82
C GLN A 178 -84.26 12.09 -43.54
N PRO A 179 -84.92 13.03 -44.26
CA PRO A 179 -86.35 13.21 -44.13
C PRO A 179 -87.02 11.92 -44.61
N ALA A 180 -88.02 11.47 -43.86
CA ALA A 180 -88.90 10.38 -44.27
C ALA A 180 -89.37 10.65 -45.70
N HIS A 181 -88.88 9.87 -46.65
CA HIS A 181 -89.32 9.96 -48.04
C HIS A 181 -90.78 9.50 -48.05
N GLU A 182 -91.69 10.46 -48.18
CA GLU A 182 -93.10 10.22 -48.38
C GLU A 182 -93.23 9.38 -49.66
N VAL A 183 -93.70 8.14 -49.51
CA VAL A 183 -93.98 7.25 -50.65
C VAL A 183 -95.34 7.66 -51.18
N THR A 184 -95.37 8.59 -52.13
CA THR A 184 -96.53 8.78 -52.99
C THR A 184 -96.60 7.61 -53.97
N LEU A 185 -97.51 6.69 -53.71
CA LEU A 185 -98.01 5.73 -54.70
C LEU A 185 -98.75 6.52 -55.78
N ASP A 186 -98.11 6.75 -56.93
CA ASP A 186 -98.79 7.19 -58.12
C ASP A 186 -99.00 6.00 -59.07
N ASP A 187 -100.27 5.79 -59.35
CA ASP A 187 -100.87 4.81 -60.23
C ASP A 187 -100.88 5.41 -61.64
N SER A 188 -100.07 4.87 -62.56
CA SER A 188 -100.38 5.02 -63.98
C SER A 188 -99.74 3.95 -64.87
N ALA A 189 -100.67 3.20 -65.46
CA ALA A 189 -100.69 2.81 -66.87
C ALA A 189 -99.71 1.73 -67.33
N THR A 190 -100.21 0.51 -67.19
CA THR A 190 -100.31 -0.45 -68.30
C THR A 190 -100.49 0.23 -69.66
N GLY A 191 -99.60 -0.11 -70.60
CA GLY A 191 -99.83 0.05 -72.04
C GLY A 191 -98.65 0.68 -72.76
N LEU A 192 -97.85 -0.15 -73.43
CA LEU A 192 -97.47 0.01 -74.85
C LEU A 192 -96.45 -1.09 -75.22
N PHE A 193 -96.93 -2.30 -75.49
CA PHE A 193 -96.22 -3.27 -76.31
C PHE A 193 -97.05 -3.44 -77.59
N ASP A 194 -96.59 -2.79 -78.66
CA ASP A 194 -96.83 -3.18 -80.05
C ASP A 194 -95.70 -2.53 -80.87
N GLN A 195 -94.85 -3.32 -81.53
CA GLN A 195 -94.85 -3.54 -83.00
C GLN A 195 -94.29 -2.30 -83.72
N GLU A 196 -93.15 -2.32 -84.42
CA GLU A 196 -92.70 -3.12 -85.58
C GLU A 196 -91.15 -2.91 -85.71
N GLU A 197 -90.32 -3.86 -86.17
CA GLU A 197 -90.00 -4.14 -87.61
C GLU A 197 -89.81 -2.86 -88.43
N GLU A 198 -88.84 -2.61 -89.29
CA GLU A 198 -87.88 -3.33 -90.14
C GLU A 198 -86.91 -2.20 -90.58
N HIS A 199 -85.63 -2.37 -90.90
CA HIS A 199 -85.08 -3.10 -92.04
C HIS A 199 -83.55 -2.94 -92.06
#